data_AF-A0A5K1G4R8-F1
#
_entry.id   AF-A0A5K1G4R8-F1
#
_cell.length_a   1.000
_cell.length_b   1.000
_cell.length_c   1.000
_cell.angle_alpha   90.00
_cell.angle_beta   90.00
_cell.angle_gamma   90.00
#
_symmetry.space_group_name_H-M   'P 1'
#
loop_
_entity.id
_entity.type
_entity.pdbx_description
1 polymer ?
#
loop_
_entity_poly.entity_id
_entity_poly.type
_entity_poly.pdbx_seq_one_letter_code
_entity_poly.pdbx_strand_id
1 'polypeptide(L)'
;TTRFLVEPGKSYMLRVINAALAYGHFFAVANHNITLVGRDGAYVSNESVEYICITPGQGMDVLITADQTPGLYYIAAKPYNADTRLVFDNTTTTAIVEYKGYEGTNTTSTTPFPTLPAFSDSQAVMDFVKRQRSMVDANHSISVPMNVTKRLAFAFGINYLSCETCTNNPKLAASINNISFQLPSTDILQAYYKNISGVYTPDFPPFTKVFNFTYTNFTNAEEFTTTGTKVVELDYNDTVELVMQGTRLNGEINHPLHLHGHSFFVMARDFGNFDPVNDPKKFNLVDPPYENTVGVPAAGWVAVRFRAVNP
;
A
#
# COMPACT_ATOMS: atom_id res chain seq x y z
N THR A 1 10.80 -8.92 -24.47
CA THR A 1 9.48 -8.51 -23.97
C THR A 1 8.53 -9.69 -24.04
N THR A 2 7.89 -10.04 -22.92
CA THR A 2 6.90 -11.13 -22.84
C THR A 2 5.64 -10.77 -23.64
N ARG A 3 5.01 -11.76 -24.27
CA ARG A 3 3.79 -11.59 -25.05
C ARG A 3 2.66 -12.49 -24.54
N PHE A 4 1.45 -11.97 -24.53
CA PHE A 4 0.23 -12.65 -24.13
C PHE A 4 -0.72 -12.71 -25.32
N LEU A 5 -0.97 -13.92 -25.83
CA LEU A 5 -1.87 -14.12 -26.96
C LEU A 5 -3.33 -14.01 -26.51
N VAL A 6 -4.10 -13.16 -27.19
CA VAL A 6 -5.54 -12.96 -26.93
C VAL A 6 -6.38 -13.20 -28.19
N GLU A 7 -7.60 -13.67 -28.02
CA GLU A 7 -8.57 -13.83 -29.10
C GLU A 7 -9.51 -12.62 -29.15
N PRO A 8 -9.78 -12.05 -30.34
CA PRO A 8 -10.71 -10.93 -30.48
C PRO A 8 -12.08 -11.22 -29.82
N GLY A 9 -12.60 -10.25 -29.08
CA GLY A 9 -13.89 -10.30 -28.39
C GLY A 9 -13.91 -11.12 -27.09
N LYS A 10 -12.79 -11.72 -26.66
CA LYS A 10 -12.71 -12.44 -25.38
C LYS A 10 -12.26 -11.51 -24.25
N SER A 11 -12.71 -11.79 -23.03
CA SER A 11 -12.24 -11.13 -21.82
C SER A 11 -11.25 -12.01 -21.06
N TYR A 12 -10.21 -11.37 -20.52
CA TYR A 12 -9.11 -12.02 -19.80
C TYR A 12 -8.96 -11.40 -18.42
N MET A 13 -8.82 -12.25 -17.41
CA MET A 13 -8.50 -11.80 -16.05
C MET A 13 -6.98 -11.84 -15.84
N LEU A 14 -6.41 -10.65 -15.61
CA LEU A 14 -5.01 -10.48 -15.25
C LEU A 14 -4.94 -10.43 -13.73
N ARG A 15 -4.14 -11.33 -13.15
CA ARG A 15 -3.83 -11.37 -11.72
C ARG A 15 -2.52 -10.61 -11.49
N VAL A 16 -2.63 -9.30 -11.28
CA VAL A 16 -1.48 -8.40 -11.15
C VAL A 16 -0.98 -8.46 -9.71
N ILE A 17 0.29 -8.80 -9.52
CA ILE A 17 0.93 -8.90 -8.20
C ILE A 17 2.12 -7.95 -8.19
N ASN A 18 2.17 -7.04 -7.20
CA ASN A 18 3.37 -6.24 -6.99
C ASN A 18 4.28 -6.96 -5.98
N ALA A 19 5.24 -7.70 -6.53
CA ALA A 19 6.31 -8.38 -5.79
C ALA A 19 7.61 -7.55 -5.73
N ALA A 20 7.55 -6.24 -5.99
CA ALA A 20 8.71 -5.37 -5.88
C ALA A 20 9.11 -5.15 -4.41
N LEU A 21 10.35 -4.72 -4.18
CA LEU A 21 10.88 -4.47 -2.83
C LEU A 21 10.68 -3.03 -2.34
N ALA A 22 10.45 -2.08 -3.25
CA ALA A 22 10.56 -0.66 -2.92
C ALA A 22 9.34 0.18 -3.31
N TYR A 23 8.88 0.09 -4.56
CA TYR A 23 7.96 1.07 -5.12
C TYR A 23 6.57 0.50 -5.42
N GLY A 24 5.56 1.34 -5.21
CA GLY A 24 4.27 1.17 -5.88
C GLY A 24 4.43 1.37 -7.38
N HIS A 25 3.48 0.89 -8.16
CA HIS A 25 3.50 1.03 -9.62
C HIS A 25 2.14 1.50 -10.13
N PHE A 26 2.18 2.36 -11.15
CA PHE A 26 1.09 2.52 -12.09
C PHE A 26 1.16 1.38 -13.10
N PHE A 27 0.03 0.77 -13.43
CA PHE A 27 -0.07 -0.31 -14.41
C PHE A 27 -1.21 -0.03 -15.38
N ALA A 28 -0.97 -0.17 -16.69
CA ALA A 28 -1.96 0.05 -17.74
C ALA A 28 -1.72 -0.85 -18.97
N VAL A 29 -2.76 -0.99 -19.79
CA VAL A 29 -2.72 -1.71 -21.07
C VAL A 29 -3.14 -0.73 -22.18
N ALA A 30 -2.32 -0.57 -23.21
CA ALA A 30 -2.56 0.40 -24.28
C ALA A 30 -3.91 0.14 -24.96
N ASN A 31 -4.75 1.17 -25.06
CA ASN A 31 -6.08 1.15 -25.67
C ASN A 31 -7.07 0.14 -25.05
N HIS A 32 -6.82 -0.38 -23.85
CA HIS A 32 -7.76 -1.27 -23.15
C HIS A 32 -8.09 -0.68 -21.79
N ASN A 33 -9.39 -0.51 -21.51
CA ASN A 33 -9.83 -0.22 -20.16
C ASN A 33 -9.65 -1.46 -19.27
N ILE A 34 -9.35 -1.21 -18.01
CA ILE A 34 -9.15 -2.21 -16.97
C ILE A 34 -10.36 -2.18 -16.06
N THR A 35 -11.10 -3.27 -15.96
CA THR A 35 -12.15 -3.40 -14.94
C THR A 35 -11.59 -4.11 -13.72
N LEU A 36 -11.39 -3.37 -12.62
CA LEU A 36 -10.94 -3.94 -11.36
C LEU A 36 -12.09 -4.69 -10.69
N VAL A 37 -11.85 -5.95 -10.31
CA VAL A 37 -12.89 -6.84 -9.74
C VAL A 37 -12.47 -7.48 -8.42
N GLY A 38 -11.18 -7.52 -8.10
CA GLY A 38 -10.69 -8.03 -6.82
C GLY A 38 -9.39 -7.36 -6.38
N ARG A 39 -9.18 -7.32 -5.06
CA ARG A 39 -7.97 -6.83 -4.40
C ARG A 39 -7.70 -7.66 -3.16
N ASP A 40 -6.46 -8.09 -2.97
CA ASP A 40 -5.98 -8.77 -1.76
C ASP A 40 -6.82 -9.99 -1.34
N GLY A 41 -7.42 -10.69 -2.32
CA GLY A 41 -8.28 -11.86 -2.09
C GLY A 41 -9.74 -11.54 -1.77
N ALA A 42 -10.16 -10.28 -1.81
CA ALA A 42 -11.54 -9.85 -1.65
C ALA A 42 -12.10 -9.21 -2.94
N TYR A 43 -13.39 -9.41 -3.20
CA TYR A 43 -14.07 -8.75 -4.31
C TYR A 43 -14.28 -7.26 -4.01
N VAL A 44 -14.09 -6.43 -5.04
CA VAL A 44 -14.33 -4.98 -4.98
C VAL A 44 -15.45 -4.59 -5.93
N SER A 45 -16.10 -3.46 -5.67
CA SER A 45 -17.09 -2.91 -6.61
C SER A 45 -16.44 -2.69 -7.97
N ASN A 46 -17.06 -3.22 -9.03
CA ASN A 46 -16.50 -3.12 -10.37
C ASN A 46 -16.23 -1.66 -10.77
N GLU A 47 -14.98 -1.35 -11.08
CA GLU A 47 -14.56 -0.02 -11.51
C GLU A 47 -13.77 -0.13 -12.81
N SER A 48 -14.24 0.53 -13.87
CA SER A 48 -13.49 0.65 -15.13
C SER A 48 -12.55 1.84 -15.04
N VAL A 49 -11.25 1.56 -15.18
CA VAL A 49 -10.16 2.55 -15.07
C VAL A 49 -9.17 2.38 -16.22
N GLU A 50 -8.43 3.45 -16.54
CA GLU A 50 -7.37 3.41 -17.54
C GLU A 50 -6.06 2.81 -17.00
N TYR A 51 -5.85 2.95 -15.68
CA TYR A 51 -4.71 2.41 -14.97
C TYR A 51 -5.10 2.01 -13.54
N ILE A 52 -4.30 1.13 -12.94
CA ILE A 52 -4.36 0.82 -11.51
C ILE A 52 -3.09 1.30 -10.80
N CYS A 53 -3.21 1.58 -9.50
CA CYS A 53 -2.09 1.86 -8.61
C CYS A 53 -1.93 0.71 -7.63
N ILE A 54 -0.82 -0.01 -7.69
CA ILE A 54 -0.57 -1.22 -6.88
C ILE A 54 0.72 -1.08 -6.08
N THR A 55 0.66 -1.30 -4.76
CA THR A 55 1.81 -1.20 -3.85
C THR A 55 2.40 -2.57 -3.53
N PRO A 56 3.70 -2.69 -3.16
CA PRO A 56 4.29 -3.97 -2.78
C PRO A 56 3.46 -4.74 -1.75
N GLY A 57 3.25 -6.03 -1.98
CA GLY A 57 2.42 -6.89 -1.14
C GLY A 57 0.95 -6.99 -1.59
N GLN A 58 0.46 -6.07 -2.42
CA GLN A 58 -0.90 -6.15 -2.96
C GLN A 58 -1.00 -7.07 -4.16
N GLY A 59 -2.18 -7.69 -4.30
CA GLY A 59 -2.63 -8.37 -5.51
C GLY A 59 -3.94 -7.74 -6.00
N MET A 60 -4.08 -7.59 -7.33
CA MET A 60 -5.29 -7.08 -7.97
C MET A 60 -5.72 -8.00 -9.11
N ASP A 61 -7.00 -8.36 -9.11
CA ASP A 61 -7.64 -9.08 -10.21
C ASP A 61 -8.34 -8.07 -11.10
N VAL A 62 -7.91 -7.98 -12.36
CA VAL A 62 -8.48 -7.05 -13.34
C VAL A 62 -8.90 -7.75 -14.62
N LEU A 63 -10.01 -7.32 -15.20
CA LEU A 63 -10.50 -7.78 -16.50
C LEU A 63 -10.11 -6.79 -17.59
N ILE A 64 -9.60 -7.32 -18.70
CA ILE A 64 -9.51 -6.60 -19.97
C ILE A 64 -10.31 -7.37 -21.03
N THR A 65 -10.95 -6.65 -21.94
CA THR A 65 -11.63 -7.24 -23.10
C THR A 65 -10.81 -6.98 -24.33
N ALA A 66 -10.52 -8.02 -25.12
CA ALA A 66 -9.78 -7.90 -26.37
C ALA A 66 -10.67 -7.33 -27.49
N ASP A 67 -11.09 -6.08 -27.35
CA ASP A 67 -12.05 -5.37 -28.19
C ASP A 67 -11.42 -4.45 -29.25
N GLN A 68 -10.09 -4.46 -29.35
CA GLN A 68 -9.35 -3.66 -30.33
C GLN A 68 -9.14 -4.42 -31.64
N THR A 69 -8.75 -3.69 -32.70
CA THR A 69 -8.32 -4.28 -33.98
C THR A 69 -7.17 -5.27 -33.75
N PRO A 70 -7.13 -6.45 -34.41
CA PRO A 70 -6.01 -7.37 -34.26
C PRO A 70 -4.65 -6.71 -34.50
N GLY A 71 -3.84 -6.63 -33.43
CA GLY A 71 -2.57 -5.93 -33.39
C GLY A 71 -1.76 -6.28 -32.14
N LEU A 72 -0.72 -5.47 -31.89
CA LEU A 72 0.11 -5.55 -30.67
C LEU A 72 -0.19 -4.33 -29.80
N TYR A 73 -0.31 -4.50 -28.49
CA TYR A 73 -0.58 -3.42 -27.54
C TYR A 73 0.33 -3.55 -26.32
N TYR A 74 1.04 -2.50 -25.91
CA TYR A 74 1.90 -2.59 -24.74
C TYR A 74 1.10 -2.69 -23.44
N ILE A 75 1.52 -3.60 -22.58
CA ILE A 75 1.28 -3.54 -21.14
C ILE A 75 2.48 -2.81 -20.54
N ALA A 76 2.27 -1.84 -19.67
CA ALA A 76 3.35 -1.10 -19.05
C ALA A 76 3.13 -0.93 -17.55
N ALA A 77 4.21 -1.04 -16.78
CA ALA A 77 4.22 -0.68 -15.37
C ALA A 77 5.36 0.31 -15.08
N LYS A 78 5.01 1.44 -14.45
CA LYS A 78 5.94 2.53 -14.12
C LYS A 78 5.94 2.75 -12.61
N PRO A 79 7.12 2.82 -11.97
CA PRO A 79 7.20 3.04 -10.53
C PRO A 79 6.60 4.39 -10.13
N TYR A 80 6.02 4.42 -8.93
CA TYR A 80 5.50 5.60 -8.25
C TYR A 80 6.42 5.95 -7.08
N ASN A 81 6.81 7.21 -6.98
CA ASN A 81 7.58 7.77 -5.89
C ASN A 81 7.16 9.23 -5.63
N ALA A 82 6.67 9.51 -4.43
CA ALA A 82 6.25 10.86 -4.04
C ALA A 82 7.44 11.81 -3.82
N ASP A 83 8.63 11.29 -3.47
CA ASP A 83 9.81 12.12 -3.23
C ASP A 83 10.61 12.34 -4.52
N THR A 84 10.44 13.51 -5.13
CA THR A 84 11.14 13.89 -6.36
C THR A 84 12.63 14.19 -6.16
N ARG A 85 13.11 14.23 -4.92
CA ARG A 85 14.52 14.52 -4.59
C ARG A 85 15.38 13.26 -4.55
N LEU A 86 14.75 12.09 -4.39
CA LEU A 86 15.46 10.81 -4.31
C LEU A 86 15.77 10.29 -5.71
N VAL A 87 17.01 9.84 -5.91
CA VAL A 87 17.40 9.12 -7.12
C VAL A 87 16.93 7.67 -6.99
N PHE A 88 16.20 7.19 -7.98
CA PHE A 88 15.70 5.81 -8.01
C PHE A 88 15.64 5.27 -9.44
N ASP A 89 15.47 3.95 -9.56
CA ASP A 89 15.19 3.31 -10.84
C ASP A 89 13.77 3.67 -11.28
N ASN A 90 13.67 4.61 -12.22
CA ASN A 90 12.42 5.06 -12.82
C ASN A 90 12.17 4.44 -14.21
N THR A 91 12.77 3.27 -14.49
CA THR A 91 12.53 2.57 -15.75
C THR A 91 11.10 2.02 -15.80
N THR A 92 10.49 2.06 -16.98
CA THR A 92 9.18 1.47 -17.22
C THR A 92 9.34 0.06 -17.78
N THR A 93 8.78 -0.94 -17.11
CA THR A 93 8.78 -2.32 -17.61
C THR A 93 7.60 -2.56 -18.53
N THR A 94 7.77 -3.46 -19.51
CA THR A 94 6.76 -3.69 -20.56
C THR A 94 6.55 -5.17 -20.86
N ALA A 95 5.31 -5.48 -21.27
CA ALA A 95 4.91 -6.71 -21.94
C ALA A 95 3.97 -6.35 -23.11
N ILE A 96 3.49 -7.33 -23.87
CA ILE A 96 2.63 -7.08 -25.05
C ILE A 96 1.40 -7.98 -24.98
N VAL A 97 0.22 -7.39 -25.21
CA VAL A 97 -0.97 -8.11 -25.65
C VAL A 97 -0.87 -8.30 -27.16
N GLU A 98 -0.88 -9.53 -27.62
CA GLU A 98 -0.79 -9.91 -29.03
C GLU A 98 -2.11 -10.55 -29.46
N TYR A 99 -2.80 -9.96 -30.44
CA TYR A 99 -4.05 -10.50 -30.92
C TYR A 99 -3.82 -11.65 -31.91
N LYS A 100 -4.58 -12.73 -31.74
CA LYS A 100 -4.65 -13.82 -32.72
C LYS A 100 -5.17 -13.29 -34.05
N GLY A 101 -4.51 -13.66 -35.14
CA GLY A 101 -4.79 -13.15 -36.48
C GLY A 101 -4.00 -11.90 -36.87
N TYR A 102 -3.13 -11.38 -35.99
CA TYR A 102 -2.12 -10.40 -36.36
C TYR A 102 -1.00 -11.08 -37.15
N GLU A 103 -0.87 -10.76 -38.44
CA GLU A 103 0.12 -11.40 -39.34
C GLU A 103 1.47 -10.66 -39.43
N GLY A 104 1.67 -9.57 -38.68
CA GLY A 104 2.96 -8.87 -38.61
C GLY A 104 3.42 -8.18 -39.91
N THR A 105 2.64 -8.24 -40.98
CA THR A 105 2.98 -7.71 -42.32
C THR A 105 2.61 -6.24 -42.53
N ASN A 106 1.85 -5.63 -41.61
CA ASN A 106 1.54 -4.20 -41.65
C ASN A 106 2.72 -3.37 -41.14
N THR A 107 3.63 -3.03 -42.05
CA THR A 107 4.86 -2.25 -41.84
C THR A 107 4.65 -0.81 -41.34
N THR A 108 3.41 -0.38 -41.10
CA THR A 108 3.02 0.96 -40.63
C THR A 108 2.36 1.01 -39.25
N SER A 109 2.08 -0.14 -38.62
CA SER A 109 1.42 -0.19 -37.31
C SER A 109 2.43 -0.04 -36.17
N THR A 110 2.57 1.17 -35.61
CA THR A 110 3.28 1.35 -34.34
C THR A 110 2.55 0.60 -33.23
N THR A 111 3.27 -0.12 -32.37
CA THR A 111 2.69 -0.76 -31.18
C THR A 111 2.34 0.36 -30.18
N PRO A 112 1.06 0.66 -29.92
CA PRO A 112 0.66 1.73 -29.01
C PRO A 112 1.16 1.46 -27.59
N PHE A 113 1.54 2.55 -26.92
CA PHE A 113 1.99 2.59 -25.54
C PHE A 113 0.91 3.26 -24.67
N PRO A 114 0.59 2.74 -23.47
CA PRO A 114 -0.44 3.35 -22.63
C PRO A 114 0.02 4.69 -22.04
N THR A 115 -0.91 5.61 -21.84
CA THR A 115 -0.65 6.81 -21.03
C THR A 115 -0.66 6.42 -19.56
N LEU A 116 0.47 6.61 -18.87
CA LEU A 116 0.60 6.38 -17.43
C LEU A 116 0.87 7.71 -16.72
N PRO A 117 0.32 7.94 -15.50
CA PRO A 117 0.59 9.15 -14.71
C PRO A 117 2.09 9.43 -14.50
N ALA A 118 2.45 10.67 -14.17
CA ALA A 118 3.83 10.98 -13.79
C ALA A 118 4.24 10.14 -12.56
N PHE A 119 5.52 9.75 -12.46
CA PHE A 119 5.99 8.92 -11.34
C PHE A 119 5.73 9.57 -9.97
N SER A 120 5.62 10.89 -9.91
CA SER A 120 5.37 11.69 -8.70
C SER A 120 3.92 12.09 -8.50
N ASP A 121 2.99 11.57 -9.32
CA ASP A 121 1.58 11.95 -9.27
C ASP A 121 0.84 11.29 -8.10
N SER A 122 1.03 11.87 -6.92
CA SER A 122 0.38 11.40 -5.68
C SER A 122 -1.13 11.60 -5.70
N GLN A 123 -1.63 12.57 -6.49
CA GLN A 123 -3.07 12.80 -6.62
C GLN A 123 -3.72 11.68 -7.42
N ALA A 124 -3.11 11.24 -8.54
CA ALA A 124 -3.55 10.07 -9.30
C ALA A 124 -3.64 8.80 -8.43
N VAL A 125 -2.66 8.58 -7.55
CA VAL A 125 -2.70 7.48 -6.58
C VAL A 125 -3.88 7.64 -5.63
N MET A 126 -4.02 8.81 -4.99
CA MET A 126 -5.09 9.08 -4.03
C MET A 126 -6.49 8.98 -4.63
N ASP A 127 -6.70 9.50 -5.84
CA ASP A 127 -7.96 9.43 -6.55
C ASP A 127 -8.34 7.98 -6.87
N PHE A 128 -7.38 7.16 -7.29
CA PHE A 128 -7.61 5.73 -7.51
C PHE A 128 -7.99 5.00 -6.22
N VAL A 129 -7.21 5.18 -5.14
CA VAL A 129 -7.44 4.43 -3.89
C VAL A 129 -8.68 4.89 -3.12
N LYS A 130 -9.10 6.16 -3.26
CA LYS A 130 -10.32 6.68 -2.61
C LYS A 130 -11.61 6.19 -3.25
N ARG A 131 -11.59 5.69 -4.49
CA ARG A 131 -12.77 5.13 -5.17
C ARG A 131 -13.03 3.66 -4.83
N GLN A 132 -12.04 2.97 -4.25
CA GLN A 132 -12.13 1.55 -3.93
C GLN A 132 -13.18 1.25 -2.87
N ARG A 133 -14.05 0.27 -3.13
CA ARG A 133 -15.09 -0.22 -2.20
C ARG A 133 -15.14 -1.74 -2.25
N SER A 134 -15.55 -2.36 -1.16
CA SER A 134 -15.87 -3.79 -1.16
C SER A 134 -17.11 -4.06 -2.01
N MET A 135 -17.16 -5.23 -2.67
CA MET A 135 -18.39 -5.69 -3.31
C MET A 135 -19.40 -6.09 -2.23
N VAL A 136 -20.61 -5.52 -2.30
CA VAL A 136 -21.72 -5.84 -1.40
C VAL A 136 -22.96 -6.17 -2.22
N ASP A 137 -23.37 -7.44 -2.20
CA ASP A 137 -24.57 -7.93 -2.87
C ASP A 137 -25.15 -9.16 -2.12
N ALA A 138 -26.13 -9.85 -2.72
CA ALA A 138 -26.77 -11.01 -2.10
C ALA A 138 -25.82 -12.20 -1.82
N ASN A 139 -24.70 -12.30 -2.54
CA ASN A 139 -23.70 -13.36 -2.42
C ASN A 139 -22.42 -12.90 -1.68
N HIS A 140 -22.21 -11.59 -1.56
CA HIS A 140 -21.03 -10.99 -0.94
C HIS A 140 -21.45 -10.06 0.20
N SER A 141 -21.45 -10.58 1.42
CA SER A 141 -21.71 -9.78 2.63
C SER A 141 -20.40 -9.37 3.31
N ILE A 142 -20.35 -8.16 3.85
CA ILE A 142 -19.25 -7.68 4.69
C ILE A 142 -19.74 -7.33 6.10
N SER A 143 -18.86 -7.40 7.07
CA SER A 143 -19.15 -7.05 8.48
C SER A 143 -18.12 -6.05 9.00
N VAL A 144 -18.34 -4.77 8.70
CA VAL A 144 -17.51 -3.67 9.18
C VAL A 144 -17.57 -3.59 10.72
N PRO A 145 -16.43 -3.64 11.44
CA PRO A 145 -16.44 -3.51 12.89
C PRO A 145 -16.83 -2.10 13.35
N MET A 146 -17.97 -1.99 14.05
CA MET A 146 -18.54 -0.71 14.47
C MET A 146 -18.18 -0.30 15.90
N ASN A 147 -18.09 -1.26 16.82
CA ASN A 147 -17.83 -1.00 18.24
C ASN A 147 -16.34 -1.11 18.55
N VAL A 148 -15.59 -0.02 18.41
CA VAL A 148 -14.14 0.04 18.64
C VAL A 148 -13.82 -0.11 20.13
N THR A 149 -13.05 -1.13 20.50
CA THR A 149 -12.58 -1.37 21.87
C THR A 149 -11.14 -0.92 22.08
N LYS A 150 -10.32 -0.92 21.01
CA LYS A 150 -8.93 -0.47 21.03
C LYS A 150 -8.67 0.58 19.96
N ARG A 151 -8.13 1.73 20.35
CA ARG A 151 -7.67 2.78 19.42
C ARG A 151 -6.14 2.85 19.46
N LEU A 152 -5.53 2.73 18.30
CA LEU A 152 -4.09 2.81 18.11
C LEU A 152 -3.77 3.88 17.07
N ALA A 153 -2.60 4.48 17.21
CA ALA A 153 -2.05 5.40 16.23
C ALA A 153 -0.58 5.08 16.04
N PHE A 154 -0.14 4.98 14.79
CA PHE A 154 1.21 4.66 14.35
C PHE A 154 1.71 5.75 13.40
N ALA A 155 2.80 6.41 13.75
CA ALA A 155 3.51 7.32 12.86
C ALA A 155 4.74 6.63 12.26
N PHE A 156 4.88 6.71 10.93
CA PHE A 156 5.94 6.07 10.16
C PHE A 156 6.98 7.11 9.76
N GLY A 157 8.25 6.84 10.06
CA GLY A 157 9.35 7.74 9.71
C GLY A 157 10.54 6.97 9.16
N ILE A 158 11.25 7.61 8.22
CA ILE A 158 12.64 7.30 7.95
C ILE A 158 13.47 8.09 8.96
N ASN A 159 14.37 7.40 9.64
CA ASN A 159 15.12 7.93 10.76
C ASN A 159 16.60 7.62 10.63
N TYR A 160 17.34 8.14 11.59
CA TYR A 160 18.72 7.82 11.82
C TYR A 160 18.91 7.13 13.17
N LEU A 161 19.93 6.27 13.24
CA LEU A 161 20.49 5.77 14.48
C LEU A 161 21.88 6.38 14.66
N SER A 162 22.20 6.76 15.89
CA SER A 162 23.56 7.15 16.27
C SER A 162 24.53 6.03 15.92
N CYS A 163 25.66 6.38 15.30
CA CYS A 163 26.70 5.44 14.94
C CYS A 163 28.05 6.01 15.31
N GLU A 164 28.61 5.53 16.42
CA GLU A 164 29.90 6.01 16.95
C GLU A 164 31.09 5.63 16.03
N THR A 165 30.97 4.52 15.30
CA THR A 165 32.03 4.00 14.42
C THR A 165 31.87 4.40 12.95
N CYS A 166 30.79 5.09 12.58
CA CYS A 166 30.56 5.50 11.20
C CYS A 166 31.32 6.80 10.93
N THR A 167 32.20 6.79 9.93
CA THR A 167 33.17 7.87 9.70
C THR A 167 32.56 9.16 9.19
N ASN A 168 31.34 9.19 8.63
CA ASN A 168 30.75 10.42 8.08
C ASN A 168 29.22 10.50 7.98
N ASN A 169 28.45 9.48 8.36
CA ASN A 169 26.98 9.55 8.28
C ASN A 169 26.31 8.71 9.37
N PRO A 170 25.20 9.18 9.95
CA PRO A 170 24.41 8.35 10.84
C PRO A 170 23.81 7.16 10.07
N LYS A 171 23.48 6.08 10.80
CA LYS A 171 22.95 4.86 10.18
C LYS A 171 21.47 5.06 9.82
N LEU A 172 21.11 4.84 8.56
CA LEU A 172 19.70 4.88 8.13
C LEU A 172 18.88 3.82 8.89
N ALA A 173 17.69 4.21 9.33
CA ALA A 173 16.73 3.38 10.02
C ALA A 173 15.31 3.77 9.59
N ALA A 174 14.34 2.98 10.01
CA ALA A 174 12.93 3.34 9.97
C ALA A 174 12.30 3.03 11.34
N SER A 175 11.24 3.74 11.67
CA SER A 175 10.55 3.56 12.94
C SER A 175 9.03 3.63 12.81
N ILE A 176 8.36 3.00 13.78
CA ILE A 176 6.96 3.24 14.09
C ILE A 176 6.92 3.82 15.51
N ASN A 177 6.26 4.97 15.67
CA ASN A 177 6.20 5.70 16.95
C ASN A 177 7.59 5.92 17.59
N ASN A 178 8.59 6.22 16.75
CA ASN A 178 9.97 6.44 17.14
C ASN A 178 10.69 5.23 17.77
N ILE A 179 10.23 4.01 17.47
CA ILE A 179 10.93 2.77 17.77
C ILE A 179 11.31 2.07 16.47
N SER A 180 12.61 1.91 16.26
CA SER A 180 13.16 1.08 15.20
C SER A 180 13.16 -0.38 15.65
N PHE A 181 12.30 -1.18 15.03
CA PHE A 181 12.13 -2.57 15.45
C PHE A 181 13.41 -3.37 15.22
N GLN A 182 13.93 -3.99 16.28
CA GLN A 182 15.07 -4.88 16.23
C GLN A 182 14.60 -6.33 16.33
N LEU A 183 14.96 -7.15 15.34
CA LEU A 183 14.66 -8.58 15.38
C LEU A 183 15.43 -9.22 16.55
N PRO A 184 14.73 -9.89 17.48
CA PRO A 184 15.39 -10.63 18.55
C PRO A 184 16.05 -11.90 18.00
N SER A 185 17.01 -12.46 18.76
CA SER A 185 17.65 -13.74 18.42
C SER A 185 16.76 -14.96 18.71
N THR A 186 15.85 -14.82 19.67
CA THR A 186 14.78 -15.79 19.93
C THR A 186 13.50 -15.27 19.31
N ASP A 187 12.77 -16.10 18.58
CA ASP A 187 11.53 -15.68 17.94
C ASP A 187 10.46 -15.29 18.99
N ILE A 188 9.67 -14.25 18.66
CA ILE A 188 8.67 -13.67 19.58
C ILE A 188 7.62 -14.71 19.97
N LEU A 189 7.18 -15.55 19.02
CA LEU A 189 6.17 -16.56 19.26
C LEU A 189 6.64 -17.64 20.26
N GLN A 190 7.86 -18.13 20.11
CA GLN A 190 8.48 -19.07 21.06
C GLN A 190 8.67 -18.42 22.41
N ALA A 191 9.13 -17.16 22.46
CA ALA A 191 9.31 -16.45 23.72
C ALA A 191 7.98 -16.29 24.47
N TYR A 192 6.91 -15.94 23.76
CA TYR A 192 5.56 -15.88 24.30
C TYR A 192 5.11 -17.26 24.82
N TYR A 193 5.15 -18.29 23.96
CA TYR A 193 4.63 -19.63 24.28
C TYR A 193 5.39 -20.31 25.43
N LYS A 194 6.71 -20.09 25.53
CA LYS A 194 7.57 -20.66 26.58
C LYS A 194 7.82 -19.71 27.75
N ASN A 195 7.18 -18.54 27.76
CA ASN A 195 7.36 -17.50 28.78
C ASN A 195 8.84 -17.12 29.02
N ILE A 196 9.60 -16.90 27.93
CA ILE A 196 11.01 -16.52 27.98
C ILE A 196 11.11 -15.00 28.17
N SER A 197 11.65 -14.58 29.31
CA SER A 197 11.86 -13.16 29.63
C SER A 197 12.99 -12.53 28.82
N GLY A 198 12.91 -11.22 28.55
CA GLY A 198 13.99 -10.42 27.96
C GLY A 198 14.09 -10.47 26.43
N VAL A 199 13.11 -11.08 25.75
CA VAL A 199 13.07 -11.15 24.28
C VAL A 199 12.32 -9.95 23.67
N TYR A 200 11.17 -9.60 24.25
CA TYR A 200 10.36 -8.44 23.85
C TYR A 200 9.70 -7.82 25.07
N THR A 201 9.13 -6.62 24.91
CA THR A 201 8.33 -5.96 25.95
C THR A 201 6.96 -5.53 25.41
N PRO A 202 5.85 -5.74 26.16
CA PRO A 202 4.49 -5.38 25.75
C PRO A 202 4.15 -3.90 26.06
N ASP A 203 5.11 -3.01 25.82
CA ASP A 203 5.05 -1.59 26.14
C ASP A 203 5.28 -0.72 24.89
N PHE A 204 4.82 -1.19 23.72
CA PHE A 204 4.91 -0.41 22.50
C PHE A 204 4.27 0.97 22.70
N PRO A 205 5.00 2.06 22.43
CA PRO A 205 4.58 3.38 22.87
C PRO A 205 3.29 3.80 22.15
N PRO A 206 2.30 4.34 22.88
CA PRO A 206 1.19 5.03 22.22
C PRO A 206 1.75 6.23 21.46
N PHE A 207 1.04 6.64 20.43
CA PHE A 207 1.39 7.86 19.73
C PHE A 207 1.04 9.08 20.58
N THR A 208 2.04 9.69 21.22
CA THR A 208 1.86 10.82 22.15
C THR A 208 2.37 12.15 21.62
N LYS A 209 3.09 12.16 20.49
CA LYS A 209 3.69 13.37 19.94
C LYS A 209 2.78 14.01 18.89
N VAL A 210 2.03 15.04 19.30
CA VAL A 210 1.34 15.94 18.36
C VAL A 210 2.38 16.89 17.78
N PHE A 211 3.05 16.51 16.68
CA PHE A 211 3.75 17.46 15.82
C PHE A 211 3.15 17.42 14.42
N ASN A 212 3.42 18.45 13.63
CA ASN A 212 2.90 18.54 12.28
C ASN A 212 3.76 17.67 11.34
N PHE A 213 3.21 16.51 10.93
CA PHE A 213 3.89 15.52 10.07
C PHE A 213 4.11 16.02 8.64
N THR A 214 3.52 17.16 8.27
CA THR A 214 3.67 17.77 6.95
C THR A 214 4.82 18.76 6.85
N TYR A 215 5.46 19.14 7.96
CA TYR A 215 6.63 20.04 7.89
C TYR A 215 7.87 19.34 7.36
N THR A 216 8.81 20.15 6.89
CA THR A 216 10.05 19.71 6.22
C THR A 216 11.31 20.05 7.02
N ASN A 217 11.18 20.82 8.11
CA ASN A 217 12.30 21.26 8.93
C ASN A 217 12.24 20.50 10.26
N PHE A 218 12.95 19.39 10.33
CA PHE A 218 13.02 18.55 11.51
C PHE A 218 14.22 18.93 12.38
N THR A 219 14.06 18.78 13.68
CA THR A 219 15.17 18.85 14.63
C THR A 219 15.95 17.54 14.63
N ASN A 220 17.23 17.58 15.03
CA ASN A 220 18.02 16.36 15.20
C ASN A 220 17.33 15.34 16.14
N ALA A 221 16.56 15.81 17.13
CA ALA A 221 15.84 14.93 18.05
C ALA A 221 14.65 14.19 17.41
N GLU A 222 14.11 14.70 16.30
CA GLU A 222 13.02 14.08 15.54
C GLU A 222 13.53 13.15 14.44
N GLU A 223 14.68 13.46 13.87
CA GLU A 223 15.30 12.63 12.84
C GLU A 223 15.88 11.34 13.41
N PHE A 224 16.33 11.35 14.67
CA PHE A 224 16.92 10.18 15.31
C PHE A 224 15.88 9.33 16.05
N THR A 225 16.06 8.02 15.97
CA THR A 225 15.20 7.03 16.63
C THR A 225 15.97 6.15 17.61
N THR A 226 15.27 5.28 18.32
CA THR A 226 15.86 4.29 19.24
C THR A 226 15.44 2.89 18.84
N THR A 227 16.29 1.89 19.07
CA THR A 227 15.95 0.50 18.77
C THR A 227 15.16 -0.13 19.91
N GLY A 228 14.30 -1.09 19.57
CA GLY A 228 13.61 -1.91 20.56
C GLY A 228 12.78 -3.03 19.94
N THR A 229 12.54 -4.07 20.72
CA THR A 229 11.65 -5.18 20.35
C THR A 229 10.36 -5.04 21.18
N LYS A 230 9.49 -4.13 20.75
CA LYS A 230 8.25 -3.78 21.47
C LYS A 230 7.04 -4.31 20.73
N VAL A 231 6.06 -4.83 21.46
CA VAL A 231 4.81 -5.36 20.90
C VAL A 231 3.58 -4.63 21.45
N VAL A 232 2.50 -4.63 20.68
CA VAL A 232 1.17 -4.26 21.15
C VAL A 232 0.42 -5.55 21.45
N GLU A 233 0.05 -5.76 22.72
CA GLU A 233 -0.86 -6.85 23.09
C GLU A 233 -2.32 -6.40 22.90
N LEU A 234 -3.11 -7.32 22.34
CA LEU A 234 -4.53 -7.16 22.07
C LEU A 234 -5.26 -8.32 22.72
N ASP A 235 -6.43 -8.05 23.29
CA ASP A 235 -7.28 -9.11 23.80
C ASP A 235 -7.97 -9.80 22.61
N TYR A 236 -8.20 -11.11 22.73
CA TYR A 236 -9.01 -11.82 21.73
C TYR A 236 -10.37 -11.14 21.59
N ASN A 237 -10.79 -10.92 20.35
CA ASN A 237 -12.02 -10.23 19.95
C ASN A 237 -12.00 -8.69 20.13
N ASP A 238 -10.85 -8.08 20.42
CA ASP A 238 -10.71 -6.62 20.34
C ASP A 238 -11.10 -6.12 18.94
N THR A 239 -11.90 -5.06 18.89
CA THR A 239 -12.12 -4.30 17.66
C THR A 239 -11.14 -3.13 17.65
N VAL A 240 -10.13 -3.25 16.79
CA VAL A 240 -9.04 -2.30 16.70
C VAL A 240 -9.33 -1.28 15.61
N GLU A 241 -9.27 0.00 15.96
CA GLU A 241 -9.11 1.09 15.01
C GLU A 241 -7.66 1.57 15.04
N LEU A 242 -6.96 1.42 13.93
CA LEU A 242 -5.57 1.82 13.78
C LEU A 242 -5.48 2.97 12.78
N VAL A 243 -4.99 4.11 13.26
CA VAL A 243 -4.62 5.25 12.42
C VAL A 243 -3.13 5.16 12.09
N MET A 244 -2.80 5.17 10.81
CA MET A 244 -1.44 5.14 10.31
C MET A 244 -1.13 6.49 9.66
N GLN A 245 -0.14 7.19 10.20
CA GLN A 245 0.27 8.53 9.78
C GLN A 245 1.64 8.46 9.11
N GLY A 246 1.68 8.78 7.82
CA GLY A 246 2.91 9.02 7.07
C GLY A 246 3.50 10.37 7.45
N THR A 247 4.82 10.42 7.62
CA THR A 247 5.57 11.65 7.88
C THR A 247 6.40 12.04 6.67
N ARG A 248 7.03 13.21 6.71
CA ARG A 248 8.06 13.63 5.73
C ARG A 248 9.49 13.45 6.27
N LEU A 249 9.65 12.77 7.42
CA LEU A 249 10.93 12.57 8.08
C LEU A 249 11.90 11.83 7.16
N ASN A 250 12.99 12.51 6.78
CA ASN A 250 14.07 11.99 5.93
C ASN A 250 13.64 11.35 4.60
N GLY A 251 12.44 11.68 4.12
CA GLY A 251 11.88 11.15 2.89
C GLY A 251 10.37 11.32 2.85
N GLU A 252 9.87 11.84 1.73
CA GLU A 252 8.43 11.97 1.50
C GLU A 252 7.95 10.75 0.69
N ILE A 253 7.84 9.61 1.35
CA ILE A 253 7.52 8.34 0.69
C ILE A 253 6.20 7.75 1.18
N ASN A 254 5.59 6.94 0.32
CA ASN A 254 4.45 6.12 0.71
C ASN A 254 4.97 4.84 1.38
N HIS A 255 4.28 4.40 2.43
CA HIS A 255 4.64 3.17 3.13
C HIS A 255 3.58 2.09 2.89
N PRO A 256 3.89 1.00 2.18
CA PRO A 256 2.99 -0.16 2.11
C PRO A 256 3.01 -0.91 3.44
N LEU A 257 1.96 -0.75 4.25
CA LEU A 257 1.84 -1.46 5.52
C LEU A 257 1.00 -2.72 5.34
N HIS A 258 1.62 -3.86 5.65
CA HIS A 258 1.01 -5.18 5.64
C HIS A 258 0.77 -5.69 7.06
N LEU A 259 -0.38 -6.33 7.30
CA LEU A 259 -0.70 -6.99 8.57
C LEU A 259 -0.79 -8.49 8.36
N HIS A 260 0.09 -9.25 9.03
CA HIS A 260 0.03 -10.71 9.03
C HIS A 260 -1.19 -11.19 9.83
N GLY A 261 -1.77 -12.31 9.41
CA GLY A 261 -2.84 -12.99 10.16
C GLY A 261 -4.24 -12.36 10.05
N HIS A 262 -4.36 -11.16 9.46
CA HIS A 262 -5.62 -10.45 9.31
C HIS A 262 -5.66 -9.63 8.01
N SER A 263 -6.85 -9.55 7.42
CA SER A 263 -7.23 -8.42 6.57
C SER A 263 -8.04 -7.41 7.40
N PHE A 264 -8.07 -6.17 6.93
CA PHE A 264 -8.70 -5.03 7.61
C PHE A 264 -9.53 -4.20 6.63
N PHE A 265 -10.53 -3.51 7.16
CA PHE A 265 -11.33 -2.54 6.40
C PHE A 265 -10.62 -1.20 6.39
N VAL A 266 -10.40 -0.62 5.21
CA VAL A 266 -9.83 0.73 5.11
C VAL A 266 -10.94 1.78 5.18
N MET A 267 -11.06 2.43 6.34
CA MET A 267 -12.17 3.31 6.67
C MET A 267 -12.10 4.62 5.90
N ALA A 268 -10.92 5.26 5.88
CA ALA A 268 -10.66 6.48 5.15
C ALA A 268 -9.15 6.69 5.02
N ARG A 269 -8.77 7.58 4.10
CA ARG A 269 -7.40 8.04 3.92
C ARG A 269 -7.40 9.44 3.34
N ASP A 270 -6.44 10.26 3.73
CA ASP A 270 -6.31 11.62 3.22
C ASP A 270 -4.85 12.11 3.29
N PHE A 271 -4.57 13.25 2.67
CA PHE A 271 -3.33 13.98 2.92
C PHE A 271 -3.43 14.80 4.23
N GLY A 272 -2.27 15.17 4.76
CA GLY A 272 -2.15 15.97 5.97
C GLY A 272 -2.03 15.15 7.25
N ASN A 273 -2.26 15.81 8.38
CA ASN A 273 -2.31 15.18 9.68
C ASN A 273 -3.73 14.69 9.96
N PHE A 274 -3.87 13.49 10.52
CA PHE A 274 -5.17 13.00 10.97
C PHE A 274 -5.76 13.90 12.07
N ASP A 275 -6.98 14.38 11.86
CA ASP A 275 -7.79 15.09 12.83
C ASP A 275 -8.76 14.12 13.52
N PRO A 276 -8.52 13.74 14.79
CA PRO A 276 -9.35 12.74 15.48
C PRO A 276 -10.79 13.21 15.76
N VAL A 277 -11.10 14.51 15.54
CA VAL A 277 -12.45 15.07 15.72
C VAL A 277 -13.22 15.10 14.41
N ASN A 278 -12.55 15.45 13.30
CA ASN A 278 -13.23 15.69 12.03
C ASN A 278 -13.07 14.57 11.01
N ASP A 279 -11.91 13.92 10.93
CA ASP A 279 -11.66 12.89 9.94
C ASP A 279 -12.46 11.59 10.15
N PRO A 280 -12.82 11.16 11.38
CA PRO A 280 -13.75 10.03 11.55
C PRO A 280 -15.10 10.21 10.86
N LYS A 281 -15.52 11.46 10.60
CA LYS A 281 -16.76 11.76 9.86
C LYS A 281 -16.66 11.41 8.37
N LYS A 282 -15.43 11.25 7.85
CA LYS A 282 -15.15 10.82 6.47
C LYS A 282 -15.11 9.29 6.33
N PHE A 283 -15.23 8.54 7.42
CA PHE A 283 -15.09 7.08 7.38
C PHE A 283 -16.21 6.46 6.57
N ASN A 284 -15.83 5.60 5.63
CA ASN A 284 -16.75 4.68 5.00
C ASN A 284 -17.07 3.54 5.98
N LEU A 285 -18.26 3.58 6.56
CA LEU A 285 -18.76 2.56 7.48
C LEU A 285 -19.72 1.57 6.80
N VAL A 286 -19.90 1.68 5.48
CA VAL A 286 -20.87 0.90 4.70
C VAL A 286 -20.15 -0.18 3.92
N ASP A 287 -19.26 0.23 3.01
CA ASP A 287 -18.55 -0.64 2.06
C ASP A 287 -17.04 -0.33 1.93
N PRO A 288 -16.31 -0.10 3.04
CA PRO A 288 -14.86 0.12 2.99
C PRO A 288 -14.16 -1.08 2.35
N PRO A 289 -13.12 -0.88 1.53
CA PRO A 289 -12.39 -1.99 0.92
C PRO A 289 -11.71 -2.84 2.01
N TYR A 290 -11.71 -4.15 1.81
CA TYR A 290 -11.11 -5.14 2.70
C TYR A 290 -9.76 -5.59 2.14
N GLU A 291 -8.67 -5.16 2.77
CA GLU A 291 -7.30 -5.29 2.25
C GLU A 291 -6.40 -5.98 3.30
N ASN A 292 -5.28 -6.57 2.89
CA ASN A 292 -4.24 -7.03 3.84
C ASN A 292 -3.00 -6.10 3.83
N THR A 293 -2.88 -5.28 2.80
CA THR A 293 -1.80 -4.31 2.63
C THR A 293 -2.38 -2.97 2.22
N VAL A 294 -1.94 -1.87 2.84
CA VAL A 294 -2.42 -0.52 2.50
C VAL A 294 -1.27 0.46 2.36
N GLY A 295 -1.32 1.28 1.30
CA GLY A 295 -0.40 2.39 1.16
C GLY A 295 -0.77 3.52 2.12
N VAL A 296 0.10 3.80 3.08
CA VAL A 296 0.05 5.01 3.91
C VAL A 296 0.61 6.17 3.08
N PRO A 297 -0.18 7.22 2.79
CA PRO A 297 0.27 8.32 1.96
C PRO A 297 1.47 9.06 2.57
N ALA A 298 2.40 9.47 1.72
CA ALA A 298 3.43 10.43 2.12
C ALA A 298 2.76 11.70 2.65
N ALA A 299 3.18 12.18 3.82
CA ALA A 299 2.55 13.32 4.50
C ALA A 299 1.01 13.23 4.62
N GLY A 300 0.48 12.02 4.79
CA GLY A 300 -0.95 11.75 4.90
C GLY A 300 -1.26 10.65 5.90
N TRP A 301 -2.50 10.21 5.94
CA TRP A 301 -2.95 9.21 6.90
C TRP A 301 -3.93 8.23 6.28
N VAL A 302 -4.04 7.07 6.92
CA VAL A 302 -5.05 6.05 6.63
C VAL A 302 -5.55 5.44 7.93
N ALA A 303 -6.85 5.29 8.06
CA ALA A 303 -7.49 4.64 9.20
C ALA A 303 -8.05 3.29 8.78
N VAL A 304 -7.75 2.24 9.54
CA VAL A 304 -8.23 0.88 9.29
C VAL A 304 -8.93 0.29 10.51
N ARG A 305 -9.82 -0.67 10.29
CA ARG A 305 -10.42 -1.47 11.36
C ARG A 305 -10.36 -2.97 11.10
N PHE A 306 -10.09 -3.73 12.15
CA PHE A 306 -10.17 -5.19 12.14
C PHE A 306 -10.57 -5.73 13.52
N ARG A 307 -10.95 -7.01 13.57
CA ARG A 307 -11.17 -7.73 14.83
C ARG A 307 -9.98 -8.65 15.10
N ALA A 308 -9.41 -8.60 16.29
CA ALA A 308 -8.31 -9.44 16.73
C ALA A 308 -8.82 -10.85 17.08
N VAL A 309 -9.18 -11.65 16.07
CA VAL A 309 -9.80 -12.98 16.24
C VAL A 309 -8.91 -14.15 15.80
N ASN A 310 -7.60 -13.91 15.66
CA ASN A 310 -6.60 -14.91 15.29
C ASN A 310 -5.51 -14.93 16.37
N PRO A 311 -5.52 -15.92 17.29
CA PRO A 311 -4.58 -16.04 18.40
C PRO A 311 -3.23 -16.62 17.99
#